data_AF-A0A2T0VDW7-F1
#
_entry.id   AF-A0A2T0VDW7-F1
#
_cell.length_a   1.000
_cell.length_b   1.000
_cell.length_c   1.000
_cell.angle_alpha   90.00
_cell.angle_beta   90.00
_cell.angle_gamma   90.00
#
_symmetry.space_group_name_H-M   'P 1'
#
loop_
_entity.id
_entity.type
_entity.pdbx_description
1 polymer ?
#
loop_
_entity_poly.entity_id
_entity_poly.type
_entity_poly.pdbx_seq_one_letter_code
_entity_poly.pdbx_strand_id
1 'polypeptide(L)' 'MANGMNYVVLQIVLKEKFMGTGSGNLVELENAINAQAALGYRLHTITTAASGSKGFGGGDRIQATLVFERLV' A
#
# COMPACT_ATOMS: atom_id res chain seq x y z
N MET A 1 -25.68 20.37 4.40
CA MET A 1 -25.26 18.98 4.68
C MET A 1 -23.75 19.02 4.66
N ALA A 2 -23.06 18.67 5.76
CA ALA A 2 -21.61 18.64 5.76
C ALA A 2 -21.19 17.56 4.76
N ASN A 3 -20.61 17.96 3.63
CA ASN A 3 -19.95 17.04 2.72
C ASN A 3 -18.72 16.53 3.48
N GLY A 4 -18.90 15.48 4.29
CA GLY A 4 -17.83 14.89 5.08
C GLY A 4 -16.70 14.43 4.17
N MET A 5 -15.46 14.55 4.64
CA MET A 5 -14.29 14.05 3.91
C MET A 5 -14.51 12.57 3.57
N ASN A 6 -14.38 12.23 2.28
CA ASN A 6 -14.52 10.85 1.82
C ASN A 6 -13.14 10.20 1.77
N TYR A 7 -12.98 9.06 2.44
CA TYR A 7 -11.72 8.33 2.52
C TYR A 7 -11.83 6.95 1.87
N VAL A 8 -10.74 6.54 1.21
CA VAL A 8 -10.54 5.17 0.69
C VAL A 8 -9.34 4.57 1.40
N VAL A 9 -9.47 3.32 1.85
CA VAL A 9 -8.40 2.58 2.51
C VAL A 9 -8.03 1.36 1.68
N LEU A 10 -6.75 1.22 1.34
CA LEU A 10 -6.21 0.08 0.61
C LEU A 10 -5.14 -0.61 1.44
N GLN A 11 -5.10 -1.94 1.40
CA GLN A 11 -4.08 -2.73 2.06
C GLN A 11 -3.31 -3.55 1.04
N ILE A 12 -1.99 -3.47 1.08
CA ILE A 12 -1.08 -4.14 0.16
C ILE A 12 -0.06 -4.93 0.98
N VAL A 13 0.22 -6.17 0.57
CA VAL A 13 1.23 -7.02 1.22
C VAL A 13 2.50 -7.05 0.37
N LEU A 14 3.52 -6.34 0.82
CA LEU A 14 4.86 -6.35 0.25
C LEU A 14 5.62 -7.58 0.75
N LYS A 15 5.90 -8.52 -0.14
CA LYS A 15 6.77 -9.68 0.11
C LYS A 15 8.20 -9.38 -0.37
N GLU A 16 9.19 -9.95 0.31
CA GLU A 16 10.54 -10.01 -0.26
C GLU A 16 10.55 -10.84 -1.55
N LYS A 17 11.39 -10.44 -2.50
CA LYS A 17 11.56 -11.19 -3.74
C LYS A 17 12.46 -12.39 -3.43
N PHE A 18 12.00 -13.60 -3.78
CA PHE A 18 12.78 -14.84 -3.58
C PHE A 18 14.08 -14.91 -4.42
N MET A 19 14.28 -14.01 -5.39
CA MET A 19 15.52 -13.91 -6.19
C MET A 19 15.68 -12.50 -6.82
N GLY A 20 16.77 -11.81 -6.48
CA GLY A 20 17.16 -10.49 -7.02
C GLY A 20 16.92 -9.29 -6.10
N THR A 21 17.64 -8.19 -6.32
CA THR A 21 17.71 -6.98 -5.46
C THR A 21 16.56 -5.98 -5.63
N GLY A 22 15.43 -6.37 -6.21
CA GLY A 22 14.28 -5.48 -6.40
C GLY A 22 13.01 -6.11 -5.86
N SER A 23 12.24 -5.42 -5.02
CA SER A 23 10.96 -5.93 -4.53
C SER A 23 9.91 -5.88 -5.64
N GLY A 24 9.37 -7.03 -6.05
CA GLY A 24 8.30 -7.11 -7.07
C GLY A 24 7.02 -6.34 -6.67
N ASN A 25 6.89 -5.97 -5.40
CA ASN A 25 5.69 -5.37 -4.83
C ASN A 25 5.74 -3.83 -4.76
N LEU A 26 6.88 -3.19 -5.09
CA LEU A 26 6.91 -1.72 -5.25
C LEU A 26 6.12 -1.27 -6.47
N VAL A 27 6.11 -2.07 -7.54
CA VAL A 27 5.28 -1.82 -8.72
C VAL A 27 3.79 -1.92 -8.38
N GLU A 28 3.39 -2.86 -7.53
CA GLU A 28 2.00 -2.98 -7.07
C GLU A 28 1.59 -1.79 -6.20
N LEU A 29 2.48 -1.35 -5.30
CA LEU A 29 2.27 -0.15 -4.47
C LEU A 29 2.11 1.11 -5.34
N GLU A 30 3.02 1.30 -6.31
CA GLU A 30 2.97 2.42 -7.26
C GLU A 30 1.68 2.39 -8.08
N ASN A 31 1.29 1.23 -8.61
CA ASN A 31 0.06 1.06 -9.37
C ASN A 31 -1.18 1.41 -8.55
N ALA A 32 -1.26 0.98 -7.29
CA ALA A 32 -2.38 1.30 -6.42
C ALA A 32 -2.47 2.80 -6.11
N ILE A 33 -1.33 3.45 -5.85
CA ILE A 33 -1.28 4.91 -5.64
C ILE A 33 -1.72 5.65 -6.89
N ASN A 34 -1.18 5.28 -8.06
CA ASN A 34 -1.53 5.91 -9.34
C ASN A 34 -3.00 5.70 -9.70
N ALA A 35 -3.58 4.54 -9.40
CA ALA A 35 -5.00 4.27 -9.64
C ALA A 35 -5.90 5.19 -8.80
N GLN A 36 -5.59 5.40 -7.51
CA GLN A 36 -6.36 6.32 -6.67
C GLN A 36 -6.16 7.78 -7.08
N ALA A 37 -4.93 8.15 -7.47
CA ALA A 37 -4.63 9.49 -7.99
C ALA A 37 -5.41 9.79 -9.29
N ALA A 38 -5.51 8.82 -10.20
CA ALA A 38 -6.30 8.95 -11.44
C ALA A 38 -7.81 9.15 -11.17
N LEU A 39 -8.30 8.65 -10.03
CA LEU A 39 -9.68 8.83 -9.56
C LEU A 39 -9.89 10.16 -8.80
N GLY A 40 -8.87 11.01 -8.67
CA GLY A 40 -8.95 12.30 -7.98
C GLY A 40 -8.75 12.22 -6.46
N TYR A 41 -8.27 11.08 -5.95
CA TYR A 41 -7.93 10.94 -4.54
C TYR A 41 -6.47 11.31 -4.28
N ARG A 42 -6.20 11.96 -3.15
CA ARG A 42 -4.86 12.26 -2.66
C ARG A 42 -4.47 11.27 -1.58
N LEU A 43 -3.26 10.74 -1.64
CA LEU A 43 -2.71 9.93 -0.54
C LEU A 43 -2.57 10.81 0.71
N HIS A 44 -3.32 10.48 1.76
CA HIS A 44 -3.32 11.19 3.03
C HIS A 44 -2.27 10.60 3.99
N THR A 45 -2.17 9.27 4.05
CA THR A 45 -1.24 8.58 4.94
C THR A 45 -0.95 7.18 4.47
N ILE A 46 0.26 6.70 4.77
CA ILE A 46 0.66 5.31 4.64
C ILE A 46 1.22 4.84 5.98
N THR A 47 0.79 3.66 6.43
CA THR A 47 1.38 2.97 7.59
C THR A 47 1.86 1.60 7.16
N THR A 48 2.99 1.17 7.71
CA THR A 48 3.56 -0.14 7.42
C THR A 48 3.69 -0.94 8.71
N ALA A 49 3.28 -2.20 8.68
CA ALA A 49 3.48 -3.16 9.75
C ALA A 49 4.33 -4.32 9.23
N ALA A 50 5.44 -4.64 9.90
CA ALA A 50 6.20 -5.83 9.62
C ALA A 50 5.47 -7.05 10.19
N SER A 51 5.07 -7.99 9.34
CA SER A 51 4.65 -9.32 9.75
C SER A 51 5.91 -10.18 9.77
N GLY A 52 6.43 -10.46 10.96
CA GLY A 52 7.73 -11.10 11.14
C GLY A 52 7.93 -12.36 10.29
N SER A 53 9.19 -12.61 9.88
CA SER A 53 9.61 -13.77 9.10
C SER A 53 9.09 -15.08 9.71
N LYS A 54 8.21 -15.79 8.99
CA LYS A 54 7.99 -17.21 9.28
C LYS A 54 9.17 -17.96 8.67
N GLY A 55 10.05 -18.51 9.50
CA GLY A 55 11.35 -19.07 9.12
C GLY A 55 11.36 -20.13 7.99
N PHE A 56 12.59 -20.49 7.59
CA PHE A 56 13.01 -21.49 6.59
C PHE A 56 12.11 -21.60 5.34
N GLY A 57 12.05 -20.52 4.56
CA GLY A 57 11.50 -20.54 3.20
C GLY A 57 10.41 -19.52 2.88
N GLY A 58 10.11 -18.57 3.77
CA GLY A 58 9.14 -17.50 3.51
C GLY A 58 9.67 -16.15 3.97
N GLY A 59 10.18 -15.35 3.02
CA GLY A 59 10.75 -14.03 3.29
C GLY A 59 9.80 -13.07 4.02
N ASP A 60 10.36 -11.97 4.49
CA ASP A 60 9.67 -10.91 5.23
C ASP A 60 8.47 -10.39 4.45
N ARG A 61 7.42 -10.10 5.22
CA ARG A 61 6.17 -9.53 4.70
C ARG A 61 5.94 -8.22 5.41
N ILE A 62 5.93 -7.14 4.65
CA ILE A 62 5.51 -5.82 5.13
C ILE A 62 4.08 -5.62 4.64
N GLN A 63 3.17 -5.35 5.55
CA GLN A 63 1.81 -4.94 5.22
C GLN A 63 1.76 -3.41 5.20
N ALA A 64 1.40 -2.83 4.06
CA ALA A 64 1.18 -1.40 3.89
C ALA A 64 -0.32 -1.11 3.86
N THR A 65 -0.75 -0.16 4.68
CA THR A 65 -2.11 0.39 4.68
C THR A 65 -2.04 1.83 4.17
N LEU A 66 -2.71 2.10 3.07
CA LEU A 66 -2.79 3.40 2.42
C LEU A 66 -4.16 4.02 2.66
N VAL A 67 -4.19 5.26 3.12
CA VAL A 67 -5.40 6.05 3.31
C VAL A 67 -5.37 7.19 2.31
N PHE A 68 -6.39 7.27 1.46
CA PHE A 68 -6.58 8.32 0.49
C PHE A 68 -7.77 9.18 0.87
N GLU A 69 -7.68 10.48 0.66
CA GLU A 69 -8.76 11.43 0.83
C GLU A 69 -9.23 11.96 -0.53
N ARG A 70 -10.53 12.17 -0.69
CA ARG A 70 -11.06 12.79 -1.89
C ARG A 70 -10.81 14.30 -1.84
N LEU A 71 -10.11 14.82 -2.85
CA LEU A 71 -10.10 16.24 -3.12
C LEU A 71 -11.45 16.55 -3.77
N VAL A 72 -12.37 17.11 -2.99
CA VAL A 72 -13.76 17.51 -3.33
C VAL A 72 -14.10 17.63 -4.82
#